data_AF-A0A537YVA3-F1
#
_entry.id   AF-A0A537YVA3-F1
#
_cell.length_a   1.000
_cell.length_b   1.000
_cell.length_c   1.000
_cell.angle_alpha   90.00
_cell.angle_beta   90.00
_cell.angle_gamma   90.00
#
_symmetry.space_group_name_H-M   'P 1'
#
loop_
_entity.id
_entity.type
_entity.pdbx_description
1 polymer ?
#
loop_
_entity_poly.entity_id
_entity_poly.type
_entity_poly.pdbx_seq_one_letter_code
_entity_poly.pdbx_strand_id
1 'polypeptide(L)'
;MAVSPSLEDAPAAVAGYADPQKRPPFGPYLAFMSIFGTLVSAALLLARRQGRELPERVSAADLALVGTASHKLSRLVSKDKVTSPLRAPFTELEGKGGPAELEESSRGTGLQKAIGELLICPYCLGLWVVAAFSIGIVFAPRVTRFVASLFSALTISDFFQIAYKAAEEKGLG
;
A
#
# COMPACT_ATOMS: atom_id res chain seq x y z
N MET A 1 -16.96 -28.99 -16.34
CA MET A 1 -17.59 -27.68 -16.61
C MET A 1 -17.84 -27.04 -15.25
N ALA A 2 -16.85 -26.30 -14.75
CA ALA A 2 -16.90 -25.72 -13.40
C ALA A 2 -17.79 -24.48 -13.44
N VAL A 3 -18.81 -24.47 -12.58
CA VAL A 3 -19.77 -23.37 -12.41
C VAL A 3 -19.02 -22.17 -11.83
N SER A 4 -18.89 -21.10 -12.60
CA SER A 4 -18.54 -19.77 -12.09
C SER A 4 -19.71 -19.30 -11.22
N PRO A 5 -19.53 -19.03 -9.92
CA PRO A 5 -20.60 -18.44 -9.14
C PRO A 5 -20.78 -16.99 -9.57
N SER A 6 -21.95 -16.68 -10.12
CA SER A 6 -22.39 -15.32 -10.45
C SER A 6 -22.37 -14.47 -9.18
N LEU A 7 -21.71 -13.30 -9.26
CA LEU A 7 -21.42 -12.39 -8.15
C LEU A 7 -22.62 -11.50 -7.73
N GLU A 8 -23.85 -11.92 -8.02
CA GLU A 8 -25.08 -11.17 -7.69
C GLU A 8 -25.78 -11.66 -6.40
N ASP A 9 -25.46 -12.87 -5.94
CA ASP A 9 -25.95 -13.37 -4.65
C ASP A 9 -24.92 -13.05 -3.55
N ALA A 10 -25.01 -11.84 -2.97
CA ALA A 10 -24.36 -11.62 -1.68
C ALA A 10 -24.98 -12.64 -0.70
N PRO A 11 -24.21 -13.60 -0.16
CA PRO A 11 -24.79 -14.68 0.62
C PRO A 11 -25.55 -14.12 1.82
N ALA A 12 -26.62 -14.80 2.23
CA ALA A 12 -27.36 -14.48 3.46
C ALA A 12 -26.44 -14.22 4.68
N ALA A 13 -25.22 -14.77 4.64
CA ALA A 13 -24.14 -14.54 5.59
C ALA A 13 -23.73 -13.06 5.82
N VAL A 14 -23.94 -12.15 4.87
CA VAL A 14 -23.62 -10.71 5.02
C VAL A 14 -24.86 -9.82 5.05
N ALA A 15 -26.06 -10.43 5.08
CA ALA A 15 -27.30 -9.69 5.22
C ALA A 15 -27.31 -8.93 6.56
N GLY A 16 -27.58 -7.62 6.52
CA GLY A 16 -27.60 -6.75 7.70
C GLY A 16 -26.28 -6.07 8.06
N TYR A 17 -25.17 -6.37 7.39
CA TYR A 17 -23.88 -5.73 7.67
C TYR A 17 -23.88 -4.22 7.35
N ALA A 18 -24.41 -3.84 6.18
CA ALA A 18 -24.55 -2.45 5.75
C ALA A 18 -25.64 -2.32 4.66
N ASP A 19 -26.10 -1.08 4.45
CA ASP A 19 -26.92 -0.70 3.30
C ASP A 19 -26.26 -1.22 2.01
N PRO A 20 -26.98 -1.91 1.11
CA PRO A 20 -26.44 -2.43 -0.14
C PRO A 20 -25.56 -1.46 -0.93
N GLN A 21 -25.90 -0.16 -0.95
CA GLN A 21 -25.13 0.86 -1.68
C GLN A 21 -23.81 1.24 -0.99
N LYS A 22 -23.72 1.01 0.33
CA LYS A 22 -22.52 1.26 1.15
C LYS A 22 -21.69 0.00 1.37
N ARG A 23 -22.10 -1.15 0.82
CA ARG A 23 -21.36 -2.40 1.03
C ARG A 23 -19.98 -2.33 0.35
N PRO A 24 -18.91 -2.68 1.07
CA PRO A 24 -17.60 -2.81 0.45
C PRO A 24 -17.57 -4.03 -0.49
N PRO A 25 -16.65 -4.06 -1.46
CA PRO A 25 -16.50 -5.16 -2.40
C PRO A 25 -15.85 -6.38 -1.73
N PHE A 26 -16.65 -7.14 -0.96
CA PHE A 26 -16.17 -8.27 -0.16
C PHE A 26 -15.41 -9.34 -0.96
N GLY A 27 -15.90 -9.71 -2.15
CA GLY A 27 -15.24 -10.71 -3.00
C GLY A 27 -13.80 -10.33 -3.34
N PRO A 28 -13.56 -9.17 -3.96
CA PRO A 28 -12.21 -8.65 -4.18
C PRO A 28 -11.36 -8.49 -2.92
N TYR A 29 -11.95 -8.06 -1.79
CA TYR A 29 -11.21 -7.95 -0.53
C TYR A 29 -10.72 -9.32 -0.02
N LEU A 30 -11.57 -10.34 -0.07
CA LEU A 30 -11.17 -11.72 0.24
C LEU A 30 -10.09 -12.22 -0.72
N ALA A 31 -10.16 -11.85 -2.00
CA ALA A 31 -9.11 -12.16 -2.95
C ALA A 31 -7.78 -11.49 -2.56
N PHE A 32 -7.77 -10.19 -2.23
CA PHE A 32 -6.57 -9.49 -1.77
C PHE A 32 -5.96 -10.13 -0.53
N MET A 33 -6.77 -10.48 0.47
CA MET A 33 -6.32 -11.19 1.67
C MET A 33 -5.71 -12.54 1.34
N SER A 34 -6.35 -13.30 0.45
CA SER A 34 -5.89 -14.63 0.03
C SER A 34 -4.57 -14.55 -0.75
N ILE A 35 -4.45 -13.58 -1.66
CA ILE A 35 -3.22 -13.33 -2.42
C ILE A 35 -2.09 -12.93 -1.47
N PHE A 36 -2.34 -11.99 -0.56
CA PHE A 36 -1.34 -11.56 0.41
C PHE A 36 -0.83 -12.73 1.26
N GLY A 37 -1.75 -13.49 1.87
CA GLY A 37 -1.40 -14.64 2.69
C GLY A 37 -0.65 -15.73 1.91
N THR A 38 -1.07 -15.99 0.66
CA THR A 38 -0.40 -16.96 -0.22
C THR A 38 1.01 -16.51 -0.58
N LEU A 39 1.20 -15.23 -0.94
CA LEU A 39 2.52 -14.71 -1.30
C LEU A 39 3.49 -14.73 -0.12
N VAL A 40 3.06 -14.29 1.06
CA VAL A 40 3.89 -14.33 2.27
C VAL A 40 4.23 -15.77 2.64
N SER A 41 3.24 -16.67 2.63
CA SER A 41 3.47 -18.09 2.95
C SER A 41 4.41 -18.76 1.95
N ALA A 42 4.22 -18.51 0.65
CA ALA A 42 5.08 -19.02 -0.41
C ALA A 42 6.52 -18.48 -0.26
N ALA A 43 6.69 -17.19 0.03
CA ALA A 43 7.99 -16.58 0.28
C ALA A 43 8.70 -17.22 1.49
N LEU A 44 8.00 -17.44 2.60
CA LEU A 44 8.56 -18.10 3.79
C LEU A 44 8.93 -19.56 3.53
N LEU A 45 8.10 -20.30 2.80
CA LEU A 45 8.37 -21.69 2.41
C LEU A 45 9.58 -21.77 1.46
N LEU A 46 9.68 -20.86 0.49
CA LEU A 46 10.82 -20.78 -0.42
C LEU A 46 12.10 -20.40 0.33
N ALA A 47 12.04 -19.45 1.26
CA ALA A 47 13.18 -19.09 2.10
C ALA A 47 13.68 -20.31 2.90
N ARG A 48 12.77 -21.05 3.55
CA ARG A 48 13.09 -22.31 4.24
C ARG A 48 13.73 -23.34 3.30
N ARG A 49 13.13 -23.58 2.13
CA ARG A 49 13.64 -24.56 1.16
C ARG A 49 15.01 -24.21 0.60
N GLN A 50 15.32 -22.92 0.47
CA GLN A 50 16.62 -22.43 0.01
C GLN A 50 17.65 -22.32 1.15
N GLY A 51 17.31 -22.71 2.38
CA GLY A 51 18.20 -22.58 3.53
C GLY A 51 18.50 -21.12 3.88
N ARG A 52 17.63 -20.17 3.51
CA ARG A 52 17.79 -18.76 3.88
C ARG A 52 17.43 -18.59 5.34
N GLU A 53 18.35 -18.01 6.09
CA GLU A 53 18.12 -17.67 7.48
C GLU A 53 17.15 -16.48 7.57
N LEU A 54 16.04 -16.68 8.27
CA LEU A 54 15.19 -15.58 8.70
C LEU A 54 15.87 -14.90 9.90
N PRO A 55 15.87 -13.56 9.97
CA PRO A 55 16.52 -12.87 11.08
C PRO A 55 15.87 -13.24 12.40
N GLU A 56 16.65 -13.77 13.35
CA GLU A 56 16.19 -14.02 14.72
C GLU A 56 15.82 -12.73 15.45
N ARG A 57 16.47 -11.62 15.07
CA ARG A 57 16.22 -10.28 15.61
C ARG A 57 16.13 -9.29 14.46
N VAL A 58 15.06 -8.50 14.46
CA VAL A 58 14.93 -7.37 13.54
C VAL A 58 15.62 -6.17 14.17
N SER A 59 16.63 -5.63 13.51
CA SER A 59 17.35 -4.46 14.01
C SER A 59 16.43 -3.23 14.02
N ALA A 60 16.59 -2.35 15.01
CA ALA A 60 15.84 -1.09 15.06
C ALA A 60 16.10 -0.21 13.82
N ALA A 61 17.31 -0.30 13.25
CA ALA A 61 17.68 0.39 12.03
C ALA A 61 16.90 -0.13 10.82
N ASP A 62 16.77 -1.46 10.65
CA ASP A 62 15.96 -2.04 9.57
C ASP A 62 14.47 -1.71 9.76
N LEU A 63 13.95 -1.69 10.99
CA LEU A 63 12.58 -1.25 11.27
C LEU A 63 12.35 0.21 10.88
N ALA A 64 13.27 1.11 11.24
CA ALA A 64 13.20 2.52 10.88
C ALA A 64 13.29 2.71 9.37
N LEU A 65 14.23 2.02 8.72
CA LEU A 65 14.43 2.06 7.27
C LEU A 65 13.20 1.57 6.52
N VAL A 66 12.72 0.37 6.82
CA VAL A 66 11.53 -0.20 6.16
C VAL A 66 10.28 0.60 6.51
N GLY A 67 10.12 1.05 7.75
CA GLY A 67 8.98 1.83 8.20
C GLY A 67 8.85 3.16 7.46
N THR A 68 9.92 3.96 7.45
CA THR A 68 9.94 5.27 6.76
C THR A 68 9.84 5.10 5.24
N ALA A 69 10.58 4.16 4.64
CA ALA A 69 10.47 3.85 3.22
C ALA A 69 9.06 3.43 2.82
N SER A 70 8.41 2.56 3.60
CA SER A 70 7.06 2.06 3.31
C SER A 70 6.02 3.17 3.46
N HIS A 71 6.16 4.01 4.48
CA HIS A 71 5.32 5.20 4.64
C HIS A 71 5.39 6.09 3.39
N LYS A 72 6.60 6.46 2.95
CA LYS A 72 6.73 7.35 1.80
C LYS A 72 6.30 6.69 0.50
N LEU A 73 6.70 5.45 0.23
CA LEU A 73 6.33 4.77 -1.01
C LEU A 73 4.82 4.54 -1.11
N SER A 74 4.17 4.12 -0.01
CA SER A 74 2.70 3.95 0.00
C SER A 74 1.96 5.27 -0.24
N ARG A 75 2.38 6.39 0.38
CA ARG A 75 1.81 7.72 0.09
C ARG A 75 2.13 8.20 -1.32
N LEU A 76 3.34 7.95 -1.81
CA LEU A 76 3.74 8.34 -3.17
C LEU A 76 2.85 7.66 -4.22
N VAL A 77 2.53 6.38 -4.06
CA VAL A 77 1.64 5.68 -4.99
C VAL A 77 0.18 6.12 -4.81
N SER A 78 -0.26 6.31 -3.56
CA SER A 78 -1.69 6.54 -3.25
C SER A 78 -2.16 7.98 -3.37
N LYS A 79 -1.26 8.96 -3.30
CA LYS A 79 -1.62 10.37 -3.15
C LYS A 79 -0.87 11.29 -4.12
N ASP A 80 0.38 11.01 -4.49
CA ASP A 80 1.20 11.95 -5.27
C ASP A 80 0.64 12.24 -6.67
N LYS A 81 0.62 13.52 -7.06
CA LYS A 81 0.12 13.95 -8.36
C LYS A 81 0.88 13.30 -9.52
N VAL A 82 2.18 13.06 -9.40
CA VAL A 82 3.02 12.47 -10.45
C VAL A 82 2.67 11.00 -10.70
N THR A 83 2.14 10.31 -9.69
CA THR A 83 1.71 8.91 -9.81
C THR A 83 0.22 8.76 -10.17
N SER A 84 -0.50 9.85 -10.41
CA SER A 84 -1.91 9.80 -10.79
C SER A 84 -2.20 8.93 -12.04
N PRO A 85 -1.31 8.76 -13.04
CA PRO A 85 -1.57 7.84 -14.15
C PRO A 85 -1.78 6.38 -13.71
N LEU A 86 -1.20 5.96 -12.58
CA LEU A 86 -1.43 4.62 -12.03
C LEU A 86 -2.83 4.46 -11.42
N ARG A 87 -3.43 5.57 -10.98
CA ARG A 87 -4.70 5.60 -10.26
C ARG A 87 -5.88 5.97 -11.16
N ALA A 88 -5.65 6.82 -12.17
CA ALA A 88 -6.67 7.34 -13.08
C ALA A 88 -7.64 6.31 -13.68
N PRO A 89 -7.25 5.05 -13.99
CA PRO A 89 -8.20 4.04 -14.46
C PRO A 89 -9.22 3.57 -13.40
N PHE A 90 -8.88 3.74 -12.11
CA PHE A 90 -9.62 3.19 -10.96
C PHE A 90 -10.19 4.28 -10.04
N THR A 91 -9.87 5.55 -10.28
CA THR A 91 -10.21 6.65 -9.40
C THR A 91 -10.79 7.85 -10.14
N GLU A 92 -11.54 8.67 -9.40
CA GLU A 92 -12.05 9.98 -9.81
C GLU A 92 -11.39 11.05 -8.96
N LEU A 93 -10.94 12.13 -9.62
CA LEU A 93 -10.25 13.24 -8.95
C LEU A 93 -11.26 14.12 -8.22
N GLU A 94 -11.14 14.19 -6.89
CA GLU A 94 -12.02 15.00 -6.04
C GLU A 94 -11.41 16.38 -5.77
N GLY A 95 -10.08 16.47 -5.73
CA GLY A 95 -9.41 17.74 -5.52
C GLY A 95 -7.94 17.64 -5.17
N LYS A 96 -7.43 18.71 -4.54
CA LYS A 96 -6.07 18.76 -4.02
C LYS A 96 -6.05 18.16 -2.61
N GLY A 97 -5.03 17.36 -2.33
CA GLY A 97 -4.72 16.87 -0.99
C GLY A 97 -3.64 17.72 -0.32
N GLY A 98 -2.70 17.06 0.33
CA GLY A 98 -1.48 17.68 0.87
C GLY A 98 -0.54 18.25 -0.21
N PRO A 99 0.66 18.73 0.19
CA PRO A 99 1.66 19.21 -0.75
C PRO A 99 1.96 18.19 -1.84
N ALA A 100 1.78 18.57 -3.11
CA ALA A 100 1.91 17.71 -4.29
C ALA A 100 1.00 16.46 -4.33
N GLU A 101 -0.03 16.39 -3.47
CA GLU A 101 -0.96 15.26 -3.38
C GLU A 101 -2.34 15.60 -3.95
N LEU A 102 -3.05 14.55 -4.36
CA LEU A 102 -4.43 14.59 -4.85
C LEU A 102 -5.34 13.83 -3.89
N GLU A 103 -6.56 14.33 -3.73
CA GLU A 103 -7.66 13.58 -3.15
C GLU A 103 -8.47 12.95 -4.28
N GLU A 104 -8.69 11.65 -4.16
CA GLU A 104 -9.37 10.86 -5.18
C GLU A 104 -10.33 9.87 -4.50
N SER A 105 -11.44 9.58 -5.14
CA SER A 105 -12.40 8.55 -4.75
C SER A 105 -12.29 7.35 -5.69
N SER A 106 -12.61 6.14 -5.21
CA SER A 106 -12.63 4.96 -6.06
C SER A 106 -13.86 4.99 -6.96
N ARG A 107 -13.69 4.61 -8.24
CA ARG A 107 -14.78 4.62 -9.23
C ARG A 107 -15.19 3.21 -9.65
N GLY A 108 -16.34 3.13 -10.30
CA GLY A 108 -16.87 1.89 -10.85
C GLY A 108 -17.38 0.93 -9.75
N THR A 109 -17.43 -0.35 -10.09
CA THR A 109 -17.99 -1.40 -9.21
C THR A 109 -17.08 -2.63 -9.17
N GLY A 110 -17.36 -3.56 -8.25
CA GLY A 110 -16.66 -4.83 -8.15
C GLY A 110 -15.15 -4.68 -8.01
N LEU A 111 -14.39 -5.31 -8.92
CA LEU A 111 -12.93 -5.33 -8.88
C LEU A 111 -12.30 -3.96 -9.16
N GLN A 112 -12.87 -3.16 -10.06
CA GLN A 112 -12.35 -1.82 -10.37
C GLN A 112 -12.39 -0.93 -9.13
N LYS A 113 -13.53 -0.93 -8.44
CA LYS A 113 -13.71 -0.19 -7.18
C LYS A 113 -12.73 -0.67 -6.11
N ALA A 114 -12.59 -1.99 -5.94
CA ALA A 114 -11.69 -2.55 -4.93
C ALA A 114 -10.22 -2.22 -5.18
N ILE A 115 -9.77 -2.27 -6.44
CA ILE A 115 -8.42 -1.84 -6.82
C ILE A 115 -8.25 -0.34 -6.55
N GLY A 116 -9.25 0.47 -6.89
CA GLY A 116 -9.26 1.90 -6.57
C GLY A 116 -9.12 2.15 -5.07
N GLU A 117 -9.94 1.48 -4.24
CA GLU A 117 -9.91 1.56 -2.77
C GLU A 117 -8.55 1.16 -2.20
N LEU A 118 -7.92 0.09 -2.75
CA LEU A 118 -6.57 -0.29 -2.37
C LEU A 118 -5.56 0.80 -2.74
N LEU A 119 -5.60 1.29 -3.98
CA LEU A 119 -4.64 2.25 -4.52
C LEU A 119 -4.69 3.61 -3.84
N ILE A 120 -5.86 4.09 -3.42
CA ILE A 120 -6.00 5.39 -2.73
C ILE A 120 -5.85 5.28 -1.21
N CYS A 121 -5.75 4.06 -0.66
CA CYS A 121 -5.57 3.80 0.75
C CYS A 121 -4.08 3.61 1.09
N PRO A 122 -3.36 4.64 1.59
CA PRO A 122 -1.94 4.52 1.94
C PRO A 122 -1.68 3.44 3.00
N TYR A 123 -2.61 3.21 3.92
CA TYR A 123 -2.47 2.16 4.94
C TYR A 123 -2.54 0.76 4.32
N CYS A 124 -3.49 0.55 3.40
CA CYS A 124 -3.71 -0.71 2.72
C CYS A 124 -2.52 -1.04 1.80
N LEU A 125 -2.08 -0.07 0.98
CA LEU A 125 -0.84 -0.21 0.21
C LEU A 125 0.40 -0.35 1.10
N GLY A 126 0.44 0.32 2.24
CA GLY A 126 1.52 0.24 3.21
C GLY A 126 1.79 -1.20 3.65
N LEU A 127 0.75 -2.00 3.88
CA LEU A 127 0.89 -3.42 4.19
C LEU A 127 1.60 -4.19 3.07
N TRP A 128 1.20 -3.98 1.81
CA TRP A 128 1.83 -4.62 0.64
C TRP A 128 3.30 -4.21 0.48
N VAL A 129 3.59 -2.92 0.67
CA VAL A 129 4.94 -2.38 0.54
C VAL A 129 5.86 -2.90 1.65
N VAL A 130 5.39 -2.93 2.90
CA VAL A 130 6.16 -3.51 4.02
C VAL A 130 6.48 -4.97 3.73
N ALA A 131 5.49 -5.77 3.32
CA ALA A 131 5.71 -7.17 2.98
C ALA A 131 6.73 -7.34 1.83
N ALA A 132 6.64 -6.50 0.79
CA ALA A 132 7.59 -6.52 -0.32
C ALA A 132 9.02 -6.20 0.13
N PHE A 133 9.21 -5.17 0.98
CA PHE A 133 10.53 -4.87 1.54
C PHE A 133 11.02 -5.99 2.47
N SER A 134 10.18 -6.55 3.33
CA SER A 134 10.58 -7.64 4.23
C SER A 134 11.00 -8.89 3.44
N ILE A 135 10.23 -9.29 2.43
CA ILE A 135 10.58 -10.38 1.52
C ILE A 135 11.86 -10.03 0.76
N GLY A 136 11.97 -8.81 0.23
CA GLY A 136 13.15 -8.33 -0.47
C GLY A 136 14.43 -8.38 0.36
N ILE A 137 14.37 -8.09 1.67
CA ILE A 137 15.53 -8.20 2.57
C ILE A 137 16.03 -9.65 2.65
N VAL A 138 15.12 -10.63 2.66
CA VAL A 138 15.47 -12.06 2.71
C VAL A 138 16.04 -12.55 1.36
N PHE A 139 15.46 -12.11 0.24
CA PHE A 139 15.82 -12.63 -1.07
C PHE A 139 16.94 -11.85 -1.78
N ALA A 140 16.95 -10.52 -1.65
CA ALA A 140 17.86 -9.58 -2.31
C ALA A 140 18.23 -8.39 -1.38
N PRO A 141 18.97 -8.63 -0.28
CA PRO A 141 19.18 -7.63 0.78
C PRO A 141 19.84 -6.34 0.31
N ARG A 142 20.82 -6.41 -0.60
CA ARG A 142 21.56 -5.22 -1.07
C ARG A 142 20.66 -4.27 -1.86
N VAL A 143 19.92 -4.82 -2.83
CA VAL A 143 18.98 -4.05 -3.66
C VAL A 143 17.88 -3.46 -2.80
N THR A 144 17.30 -4.29 -1.93
CA THR A 144 16.17 -3.87 -1.09
C THR A 144 16.57 -2.77 -0.11
N ARG A 145 17.74 -2.90 0.54
CA ARG A 145 18.26 -1.83 1.41
C ARG A 145 18.55 -0.55 0.65
N PHE A 146 19.12 -0.63 -0.56
CA PHE A 146 19.34 0.55 -1.38
C PHE A 146 18.03 1.26 -1.73
N VAL A 147 17.02 0.52 -2.20
CA VAL A 147 15.70 1.09 -2.55
C VAL A 147 15.01 1.67 -1.32
N ALA A 148 15.03 0.96 -0.18
CA ALA A 148 14.45 1.47 1.06
C ALA A 148 15.17 2.75 1.54
N SER A 149 16.49 2.82 1.42
CA SER A 149 17.27 4.03 1.72
C SER A 149 16.89 5.20 0.83
N LEU A 150 16.63 4.98 -0.47
CA LEU A 150 16.18 6.04 -1.37
C LEU A 150 14.86 6.67 -0.90
N PHE A 151 13.86 5.86 -0.56
CA PHE A 151 12.57 6.36 -0.07
C PHE A 151 12.65 6.96 1.34
N SER A 152 13.52 6.43 2.19
CA SER A 152 13.77 6.99 3.53
C SER A 152 14.43 8.37 3.43
N ALA A 153 15.44 8.51 2.57
CA ALA A 153 16.08 9.80 2.28
C ALA A 153 15.08 10.82 1.70
N LEU A 154 14.19 10.37 0.81
CA LEU A 154 13.12 11.22 0.28
C LEU A 154 12.15 11.68 1.39
N THR A 155 11.82 10.82 2.35
CA THR A 155 11.01 11.18 3.52
C THR A 155 11.65 12.32 4.33
N ILE A 156 12.97 12.23 4.55
CA ILE A 156 13.74 13.26 5.25
C ILE A 156 13.76 14.57 4.45
N SER A 157 13.96 14.48 3.14
CA SER A 157 13.91 15.64 2.24
C SER A 157 12.56 16.36 2.31
N ASP A 158 11.44 15.63 2.23
CA ASP A 158 10.10 16.21 2.31
C ASP A 158 9.83 16.85 3.68
N PHE A 159 10.30 16.20 4.75
CA PHE A 159 10.23 16.78 6.08
C PHE A 159 10.97 18.12 6.17
N PHE A 160 12.16 18.23 5.56
CA PHE A 160 12.88 19.50 5.51
C PHE A 160 12.16 20.56 4.69
N GLN A 161 11.50 20.21 3.58
CA GLN A 161 10.68 21.16 2.82
C GLN A 161 9.52 21.71 3.66
N ILE A 162 8.84 20.85 4.42
CA ILE A 162 7.76 21.25 5.32
C ILE A 162 8.29 22.11 6.47
N ALA A 163 9.41 21.70 7.08
CA ALA A 163 10.03 22.43 8.18
C ALA A 163 10.53 23.82 7.75
N TYR A 164 11.12 23.93 6.56
CA TYR A 164 11.56 25.20 5.98
C TYR A 164 10.39 26.15 5.78
N LYS A 165 9.32 25.69 5.12
CA LYS A 165 8.10 26.48 4.93
C LYS A 165 7.50 26.94 6.27
N ALA A 166 7.45 26.06 7.27
CA ALA A 166 6.95 26.41 8.60
C ALA A 166 7.85 27.41 9.34
N ALA A 167 9.15 27.44 9.05
CA ALA A 167 10.09 28.42 9.60
C ALA A 167 9.91 29.79 8.94
N GLU A 168 9.73 29.84 7.61
CA GLU A 168 9.42 31.07 6.87
C GLU A 168 8.12 31.72 7.37
N GLU A 169 7.06 30.92 7.56
CA GLU A 169 5.77 31.41 8.09
C GLU A 169 5.87 32.01 9.50
N LYS A 170 6.92 31.64 10.26
CA LYS A 170 7.23 32.17 11.59
C LYS A 170 8.22 33.35 11.58
N GLY A 171 8.68 33.79 10.40
CA GLY A 171 9.63 34.90 10.26
C GLY A 171 11.05 34.56 10.71
N LEU A 172 11.44 33.28 10.66
CA LEU A 172 12.79 32.81 10.99
C LEU A 172 13.73 32.73 9.76
N GLY A 173 13.25 33.15 8.59
CA GLY A 173 13.95 33.09 7.29
C GLY A 173 14.41 34.44 6.79
#